data_AF-A0A852M1L5-F1
#
_entry.id   AF-A0A852M1L5-F1
#
_cell.length_a   1.000
_cell.length_b   1.000
_cell.length_c   1.000
_cell.angle_alpha   90.00
_cell.angle_beta   90.00
_cell.angle_gamma   90.00
#
_symmetry.space_group_name_H-M   'P 1'
#
loop_
_entity.id
_entity.type
_entity.pdbx_description
1 polymer ?
#
loop_
_entity_poly.entity_id
_entity_poly.type
_entity_poly.pdbx_seq_one_letter_code
_entity_poly.pdbx_strand_id
1 'polypeptide(L)'
;PDVIIEAQFDDNDAEHGQAHFQDMLTDGVKTLSLDTGEKAKAVGTGDVHRTKQDDGAKANDPKLLPEKVLQRTAKVVYILEKKHSRAATGFIKLLADKNSELFRRCAMFSPVDHRVPRAYVSLADCPPDFVTRPEDYSNTLFICRIVDWKEDSNFATG
;
A
#
# COMPACT_ATOMS: atom_id res chain seq x y z
N PRO A 1 -13.12 1.66 -34.32
CA PRO A 1 -14.44 2.25 -34.03
C PRO A 1 -14.55 2.36 -32.51
N ASP A 2 -14.33 3.55 -31.98
CA ASP A 2 -14.18 3.76 -30.55
C ASP A 2 -15.56 4.05 -29.94
N VAL A 3 -16.01 3.16 -29.06
CA VAL A 3 -17.27 3.27 -28.34
C VAL A 3 -17.00 4.02 -27.04
N ILE A 4 -17.45 5.27 -26.98
CA ILE A 4 -17.47 6.07 -25.75
C ILE A 4 -18.75 5.69 -25.00
N ILE A 5 -18.62 5.13 -23.80
CA ILE A 5 -19.77 4.88 -22.92
C ILE A 5 -19.90 6.06 -21.97
N GLU A 6 -20.87 6.92 -22.24
CA GLU A 6 -21.26 8.01 -21.35
C GLU A 6 -22.03 7.42 -20.16
N ALA A 7 -21.54 7.68 -18.94
CA ALA A 7 -22.28 7.34 -17.72
C ALA A 7 -23.37 8.41 -17.50
N GLN A 8 -24.63 8.01 -17.60
CA GLN A 8 -25.78 8.82 -17.20
C GLN A 8 -25.87 8.80 -15.67
N PHE A 9 -25.66 9.97 -15.04
CA PHE A 9 -26.06 10.20 -13.66
C PHE A 9 -27.45 10.85 -13.69
N ASP A 10 -28.43 10.18 -13.11
CA ASP A 10 -29.77 10.73 -12.86
C ASP A 10 -29.67 11.72 -11.69
N ASP A 11 -29.68 13.03 -12.01
CA ASP A 11 -29.98 14.09 -11.06
C ASP A 11 -31.50 14.18 -10.92
N ASN A 12 -32.03 13.71 -9.78
CA ASN A 12 -33.41 13.96 -9.39
C ASN A 12 -33.43 14.72 -8.06
N ASP A 13 -33.50 16.05 -8.17
CA ASP A 13 -33.67 16.99 -7.08
C ASP A 13 -35.10 16.94 -6.52
N ALA A 14 -35.22 16.95 -5.19
CA ALA A 14 -36.44 17.40 -4.51
C ALA A 14 -36.10 18.13 -3.21
N GLU A 15 -36.45 19.43 -3.18
CA GLU A 15 -36.30 20.39 -2.07
C GLU A 15 -37.04 19.99 -0.78
N HIS A 16 -36.45 20.31 0.37
CA HIS A 16 -37.21 20.86 1.50
C HIS A 16 -36.37 21.72 2.46
N GLY A 17 -36.73 23.00 2.56
CA GLY A 17 -37.01 23.68 3.85
C GLY A 17 -35.84 24.11 4.73
N GLN A 18 -35.66 25.43 4.83
CA GLN A 18 -34.83 26.16 5.80
C GLN A 18 -35.10 25.79 7.27
N ALA A 19 -34.04 25.69 8.08
CA ALA A 19 -34.03 26.20 9.46
C ALA A 19 -32.61 26.44 9.98
N HIS A 20 -32.31 27.72 10.15
CA HIS A 20 -31.31 28.38 10.98
C HIS A 20 -30.96 27.68 12.30
N PHE A 21 -29.67 27.40 12.59
CA PHE A 21 -29.08 27.43 13.94
C PHE A 21 -27.56 27.65 13.91
N GLN A 22 -27.12 28.81 14.40
CA GLN A 22 -25.81 28.99 15.06
C GLN A 22 -25.84 28.20 16.38
N ASP A 23 -24.76 27.50 16.75
CA ASP A 23 -23.99 27.85 17.97
C ASP A 23 -22.74 26.98 18.21
N MET A 24 -21.68 27.69 18.61
CA MET A 24 -20.62 27.40 19.59
C MET A 24 -19.99 26.00 19.81
N LEU A 25 -18.68 25.97 19.53
CA LEU A 25 -17.54 25.48 20.35
C LEU A 25 -17.82 24.55 21.56
N THR A 26 -17.10 23.42 21.65
CA THR A 26 -15.94 23.27 22.57
C THR A 26 -15.25 21.90 22.43
N ASP A 27 -13.92 21.96 22.24
CA ASP A 27 -12.82 21.26 22.91
C ASP A 27 -12.90 19.77 23.33
N GLY A 28 -11.79 19.06 23.12
CA GLY A 28 -11.62 17.69 23.61
C GLY A 28 -10.49 16.89 22.96
N VAL A 29 -9.27 17.43 22.90
CA VAL A 29 -8.07 16.64 22.58
C VAL A 29 -7.81 15.66 23.72
N LYS A 30 -7.89 14.35 23.47
CA LYS A 30 -7.46 13.31 24.42
C LYS A 30 -6.26 12.55 23.88
N THR A 31 -5.11 12.90 24.44
CA THR A 31 -3.84 12.18 24.40
C THR A 31 -3.96 10.81 25.06
N LEU A 32 -3.46 9.76 24.40
CA LEU A 32 -3.39 8.40 24.93
C LEU A 32 -2.06 8.20 25.67
N SER A 33 -2.12 7.95 26.97
CA SER A 33 -0.99 7.48 27.79
C SER A 33 -1.19 5.99 28.07
N LEU A 34 -0.17 5.20 27.79
CA LEU A 34 -0.10 3.76 28.05
C LEU A 34 0.78 3.55 29.27
N ASP A 35 0.24 2.94 30.32
CA ASP A 35 1.05 2.38 31.41
C ASP A 35 0.76 0.89 31.59
N THR A 36 1.85 0.14 31.69
CA THR A 36 1.94 -1.29 31.93
C THR A 36 2.26 -1.52 33.41
N GLY A 37 1.59 -2.47 34.07
CA GLY A 37 1.93 -2.83 35.46
C GLY A 37 1.16 -4.02 36.03
N GLU A 38 1.91 -4.93 36.67
CA GLU A 38 1.61 -6.31 37.10
C GLU A 38 0.71 -6.52 38.35
N LYS A 39 0.11 -7.73 38.38
CA LYS A 39 -0.14 -8.69 39.49
C LYS A 39 -1.15 -8.45 40.65
N ALA A 40 -2.12 -9.39 40.68
CA ALA A 40 -2.46 -10.37 41.75
C ALA A 40 -3.55 -10.13 42.83
N LYS A 41 -4.57 -11.01 42.75
CA LYS A 41 -5.28 -11.80 43.80
C LYS A 41 -6.35 -11.14 44.70
N ALA A 42 -7.60 -11.64 44.63
CA ALA A 42 -8.39 -12.13 45.78
C ALA A 42 -9.78 -12.71 45.36
N VAL A 43 -10.26 -13.65 46.17
CA VAL A 43 -11.43 -14.54 46.09
C VAL A 43 -12.73 -13.85 46.55
N GLY A 44 -13.90 -14.26 46.06
CA GLY A 44 -15.18 -14.01 46.75
C GLY A 44 -16.45 -14.24 45.92
N THR A 45 -17.23 -15.26 46.31
CA THR A 45 -18.52 -15.77 45.81
C THR A 45 -19.72 -14.83 45.93
N GLY A 46 -20.72 -14.97 45.03
CA GLY A 46 -22.12 -14.61 45.33
C GLY A 46 -23.04 -14.23 44.15
N ASP A 47 -23.93 -15.16 43.77
CA ASP A 47 -25.33 -15.02 43.29
C ASP A 47 -25.78 -14.05 42.15
N VAL A 48 -26.18 -14.69 41.04
CA VAL A 48 -27.43 -14.58 40.23
C VAL A 48 -28.14 -13.21 40.07
N HIS A 49 -28.13 -12.66 38.83
CA HIS A 49 -29.33 -12.56 37.96
C HIS A 49 -29.03 -11.91 36.58
N ARG A 50 -29.32 -12.71 35.54
CA ARG A 50 -29.98 -12.38 34.26
C ARG A 50 -29.51 -11.20 33.36
N THR A 51 -29.45 -11.57 32.07
CA THR A 51 -29.59 -10.78 30.84
C THR A 51 -28.34 -10.08 30.33
N LYS A 52 -27.62 -10.75 29.42
CA LYS A 52 -27.45 -10.33 28.02
C LYS A 52 -26.66 -11.42 27.30
N GLN A 53 -27.37 -12.08 26.39
CA GLN A 53 -26.76 -12.81 25.29
C GLN A 53 -26.07 -11.77 24.42
N ASP A 54 -24.82 -11.45 24.71
CA ASP A 54 -23.92 -10.78 23.77
C ASP A 54 -23.35 -11.89 22.89
N ASP A 55 -24.21 -12.40 22.01
CA ASP A 55 -23.74 -13.16 20.87
C ASP A 55 -22.89 -12.20 20.05
N GLY A 56 -21.57 -12.37 20.15
CA GLY A 56 -20.57 -11.79 19.29
C GLY A 56 -20.85 -12.16 17.84
N ALA A 57 -21.80 -11.47 17.23
CA ALA A 57 -22.30 -11.71 15.90
C ALA A 57 -21.89 -10.53 15.00
N LYS A 58 -20.72 -10.72 14.37
CA LYS A 58 -20.48 -10.33 12.97
C LYS A 58 -20.63 -8.84 12.64
N ALA A 59 -19.92 -7.95 13.32
CA ALA A 59 -19.78 -6.54 12.91
C ALA A 59 -18.83 -6.32 11.70
N ASN A 60 -18.78 -7.27 10.75
CA ASN A 60 -17.96 -7.18 9.53
C ASN A 60 -18.78 -7.47 8.27
N ASP A 61 -20.08 -7.17 8.26
CA ASP A 61 -20.80 -7.09 7.00
C ASP A 61 -20.71 -5.65 6.47
N PRO A 62 -19.90 -5.38 5.43
CA PRO A 62 -19.75 -4.04 4.86
C PRO A 62 -21.09 -3.47 4.36
N LYS A 63 -22.12 -4.29 4.16
CA LYS A 63 -23.47 -3.84 3.80
C LYS A 63 -24.24 -3.17 4.94
N LEU A 64 -23.79 -3.35 6.19
CA LEU A 64 -24.40 -2.76 7.39
C LEU A 64 -23.70 -1.46 7.81
N LEU A 65 -22.60 -1.10 7.16
CA LEU A 65 -21.89 0.15 7.43
C LEU A 65 -22.50 1.29 6.61
N PRO A 66 -22.69 2.48 7.21
CA PRO A 66 -23.07 3.66 6.45
C PRO A 66 -22.09 3.89 5.30
N GLU A 67 -22.60 4.25 4.11
CA GLU A 67 -21.77 4.46 2.91
C GLU A 67 -20.63 5.46 3.15
N LYS A 68 -20.82 6.41 4.06
CA LYS A 68 -19.82 7.41 4.47
C LYS A 68 -18.55 6.80 5.11
N VAL A 69 -18.61 5.55 5.56
CA VAL A 69 -17.50 4.80 6.17
C VAL A 69 -16.87 3.82 5.16
N LEU A 70 -17.48 3.63 3.99
CA LEU A 70 -16.96 2.76 2.93
C LEU A 70 -16.00 3.52 2.03
N GLN A 71 -14.77 3.01 1.88
CA GLN A 71 -13.80 3.56 0.93
C GLN A 71 -14.07 2.99 -0.47
N ARG A 72 -14.38 3.87 -1.43
CA ARG A 72 -14.48 3.49 -2.85
C ARG A 72 -13.11 3.03 -3.37
N THR A 73 -13.08 1.92 -4.11
CA THR A 73 -11.88 1.35 -4.70
C THR A 73 -12.00 1.28 -6.21
N ALA A 74 -10.86 1.24 -6.90
CA ALA A 74 -10.78 1.13 -8.36
C ALA A 74 -9.52 0.36 -8.77
N LYS A 75 -9.48 -0.08 -10.04
CA LYS A 75 -8.32 -0.73 -10.65
C LYS A 75 -7.81 0.12 -11.81
N VAL A 76 -6.49 0.24 -11.93
CA VAL A 76 -5.85 0.83 -13.11
C VAL A 76 -6.03 -0.11 -14.30
N VAL A 77 -6.68 0.35 -15.35
CA VAL A 77 -6.92 -0.42 -16.59
C VAL A 77 -6.04 0.05 -17.75
N TYR A 78 -5.58 1.30 -17.70
CA TYR A 78 -4.74 1.89 -18.73
C TYR A 78 -3.93 3.06 -18.16
N ILE A 79 -2.75 3.32 -18.74
CA ILE A 79 -1.91 4.47 -18.42
C ILE A 79 -1.90 5.37 -19.64
N LEU A 80 -2.66 6.47 -19.57
CA LEU A 80 -2.76 7.44 -20.67
C LEU A 80 -1.43 8.17 -20.92
N GLU A 81 -0.75 8.59 -19.85
CA GLU A 81 0.52 9.30 -19.96
C GLU A 81 1.51 8.86 -18.87
N LYS A 82 2.78 8.65 -19.28
CA LYS A 82 3.88 8.29 -18.38
C LYS A 82 4.58 9.56 -17.89
N LYS A 83 4.05 10.22 -16.84
CA LYS A 83 4.64 11.43 -16.24
C LYS A 83 5.92 11.18 -15.42
N HIS A 84 6.04 10.00 -14.81
CA HIS A 84 7.21 9.67 -13.99
C HIS A 84 8.48 9.56 -14.86
N SER A 85 9.60 10.10 -14.40
CA SER A 85 10.88 10.13 -15.14
C SER A 85 11.47 8.75 -15.47
N ARG A 86 11.03 7.72 -14.72
CA ARG A 86 11.50 6.33 -14.76
C ARG A 86 12.97 6.16 -14.35
N ALA A 87 13.65 7.21 -13.91
CA ALA A 87 14.99 7.13 -13.34
C ALA A 87 14.89 7.08 -11.81
N ALA A 88 15.59 6.13 -11.20
CA ALA A 88 15.64 5.98 -9.75
C ALA A 88 17.07 5.72 -9.29
N THR A 89 17.36 6.14 -8.06
CA THR A 89 18.63 5.86 -7.39
C THR A 89 18.45 4.68 -6.43
N GLY A 90 19.44 3.80 -6.36
CA GLY A 90 19.33 2.54 -5.64
C GLY A 90 20.63 1.76 -5.60
N PHE A 91 20.52 0.50 -5.19
CA PHE A 91 21.65 -0.42 -5.07
C PHE A 91 21.47 -1.59 -6.02
N ILE A 92 22.56 -2.08 -6.59
CA ILE A 92 22.56 -3.33 -7.37
C ILE A 92 22.98 -4.50 -6.46
N LYS A 93 22.31 -5.63 -6.63
CA LYS A 93 22.60 -6.88 -5.93
C LYS A 93 22.62 -8.04 -6.92
N LEU A 94 23.50 -9.00 -6.70
CA LEU A 94 23.44 -10.26 -7.43
C LEU A 94 22.14 -11.00 -7.05
N LEU A 95 21.56 -11.72 -8.00
CA LEU A 95 20.39 -12.55 -7.73
C LEU A 95 20.76 -13.67 -6.74
N ALA A 96 19.82 -14.10 -5.92
CA ALA A 96 20.09 -15.18 -4.95
C ALA A 96 20.20 -16.55 -5.64
N ASP A 97 19.47 -16.75 -6.74
CA ASP A 97 19.39 -18.03 -7.44
C ASP A 97 20.50 -18.19 -8.48
N LYS A 98 21.64 -18.74 -8.05
CA LYS A 98 22.84 -18.94 -8.86
C LYS A 98 22.67 -19.89 -10.06
N ASN A 99 21.60 -20.69 -10.08
CA ASN A 99 21.38 -21.71 -11.11
C ASN A 99 20.46 -21.23 -12.25
N SER A 100 19.80 -20.09 -12.09
CA SER A 100 18.95 -19.52 -13.13
C SER A 100 19.78 -18.81 -14.21
N GLU A 101 19.37 -18.96 -15.48
CA GLU A 101 19.93 -18.18 -16.58
C GLU A 101 19.79 -16.66 -16.35
N LEU A 102 18.80 -16.24 -15.56
CA LEU A 102 18.64 -14.84 -15.15
C LEU A 102 19.78 -14.35 -14.26
N PHE A 103 20.31 -15.20 -13.37
CA PHE A 103 21.45 -14.83 -12.52
C PHE A 103 22.73 -14.63 -13.34
N ARG A 104 22.88 -15.38 -14.42
CA ARG A 104 24.05 -15.26 -15.31
C ARG A 104 24.01 -14.04 -16.22
N ARG A 105 22.83 -13.43 -16.39
CA ARG A 105 22.63 -12.33 -17.35
C ARG A 105 22.23 -11.02 -16.69
N CYS A 106 21.64 -11.07 -15.49
CA CYS A 106 21.06 -9.91 -14.86
C CYS A 106 21.47 -9.78 -13.38
N ALA A 107 21.53 -8.54 -12.91
CA ALA A 107 21.52 -8.14 -11.52
C ALA A 107 20.14 -7.57 -11.13
N MET A 108 19.89 -7.48 -9.82
CA MET A 108 18.69 -6.87 -9.25
C MET A 108 19.01 -5.45 -8.80
N PHE A 109 18.34 -4.46 -9.39
CA PHE A 109 18.33 -3.09 -8.91
C PHE A 109 17.23 -2.90 -7.85
N SER A 110 17.63 -2.36 -6.70
CA SER A 110 16.75 -2.05 -5.58
C SER A 110 16.72 -0.53 -5.36
N PRO A 111 15.67 0.17 -5.83
CA PRO A 111 15.51 1.61 -5.60
C PRO A 111 15.46 1.97 -4.11
N VAL A 112 15.91 3.17 -3.77
CA VAL A 112 15.72 3.75 -2.41
C VAL A 112 14.27 4.15 -2.18
N ASP A 113 13.58 4.64 -3.22
CA ASP A 113 12.15 4.98 -3.16
C ASP A 113 11.29 3.71 -3.31
N HIS A 114 10.57 3.35 -2.24
CA HIS A 114 9.69 2.17 -2.18
C HIS A 114 8.50 2.20 -3.15
N ARG A 115 8.17 3.37 -3.71
CA ARG A 115 7.12 3.52 -4.73
C ARG A 115 7.60 3.06 -6.11
N VAL A 116 8.92 2.97 -6.30
CA VAL A 116 9.53 2.48 -7.53
C VAL A 116 9.76 0.96 -7.40
N PRO A 117 9.34 0.16 -8.38
CA PRO A 117 9.56 -1.28 -8.34
C PRO A 117 11.04 -1.63 -8.44
N ARG A 118 11.40 -2.81 -7.95
CA ARG A 118 12.71 -3.41 -8.26
C ARG A 118 12.77 -3.77 -9.75
N ALA A 119 13.97 -3.68 -10.31
CA ALA A 119 14.19 -3.90 -11.73
C ALA A 119 15.33 -4.88 -11.98
N TYR A 120 15.22 -5.66 -13.05
CA TYR A 120 16.35 -6.42 -13.60
C TYR A 120 17.18 -5.51 -14.48
N VAL A 121 18.50 -5.52 -14.24
CA VAL A 121 19.51 -4.79 -15.01
C VAL A 121 20.47 -5.81 -15.60
N SER A 122 20.88 -5.63 -16.86
CA SER A 122 21.86 -6.52 -17.49
C SER A 122 23.21 -6.45 -16.78
N LEU A 123 23.89 -7.60 -16.61
CA LEU A 123 25.25 -7.62 -16.10
C LEU A 123 26.25 -6.94 -17.05
N ALA A 124 25.89 -6.80 -18.33
CA ALA A 124 26.71 -6.07 -19.31
C ALA A 124 26.76 -4.55 -19.01
N ASP A 125 25.72 -4.02 -18.37
CA ASP A 125 25.64 -2.60 -17.99
C ASP A 125 26.16 -2.36 -16.56
N CYS A 126 26.42 -3.43 -15.82
CA CYS A 126 27.04 -3.36 -14.50
C CYS A 126 28.56 -3.18 -14.62
N PRO A 127 29.24 -2.67 -13.58
CA PRO A 127 30.69 -2.66 -13.52
C PRO A 127 31.28 -4.07 -13.75
N PRO A 128 32.37 -4.21 -14.50
CA PRO A 128 32.92 -5.53 -14.87
C PRO A 128 33.40 -6.35 -13.66
N ASP A 129 33.80 -5.66 -12.59
CA ASP A 129 34.23 -6.27 -11.34
C ASP A 129 33.08 -6.52 -10.35
N PHE A 130 31.85 -6.09 -10.65
CA PHE A 130 30.68 -6.27 -9.79
C PHE A 130 30.41 -7.74 -9.45
N VAL A 131 30.56 -8.63 -10.44
CA VAL A 131 30.34 -10.07 -10.24
C VAL A 131 31.42 -10.68 -9.33
N THR A 132 32.65 -10.17 -9.41
CA THR A 132 33.77 -10.65 -8.60
C THR A 132 33.80 -10.06 -7.20
N ARG A 133 33.35 -8.81 -7.05
CA ARG A 133 33.42 -8.03 -5.80
C ARG A 133 32.10 -7.28 -5.56
N PRO A 134 30.98 -7.98 -5.33
CA PRO A 134 29.69 -7.32 -5.11
C PRO A 134 29.68 -6.48 -3.82
N GLU A 135 30.47 -6.86 -2.80
CA GLU A 135 30.52 -6.18 -1.50
C GLU A 135 31.13 -4.77 -1.57
N ASP A 136 32.07 -4.53 -2.49
CA ASP A 136 32.67 -3.21 -2.72
C ASP A 136 31.61 -2.18 -3.15
N TYR A 137 30.54 -2.66 -3.78
CA TYR A 137 29.44 -1.85 -4.28
C TYR A 137 28.24 -1.78 -3.33
N SER A 138 28.32 -2.40 -2.15
CA SER A 138 27.22 -2.45 -1.16
C SER A 138 26.71 -1.06 -0.74
N ASN A 139 27.61 -0.09 -0.62
CA ASN A 139 27.32 1.29 -0.24
C ASN A 139 27.38 2.27 -1.43
N THR A 140 27.48 1.76 -2.66
CA THR A 140 27.52 2.59 -3.86
C THR A 140 26.10 2.78 -4.39
N LEU A 141 25.72 4.05 -4.62
CA LEU A 141 24.45 4.39 -5.25
C LEU A 141 24.58 4.36 -6.77
N PHE A 142 23.65 3.67 -7.41
CA PHE A 142 23.50 3.59 -8.86
C PHE A 142 22.22 4.29 -9.29
N ILE A 143 22.24 4.82 -10.51
CA ILE A 143 21.04 5.32 -11.17
C ILE A 143 20.62 4.30 -12.21
N CYS A 144 19.39 3.80 -12.12
CA CYS A 144 18.78 2.90 -13.11
C CYS A 144 17.59 3.61 -13.75
N ARG A 145 17.40 3.40 -15.05
CA ARG A 145 16.24 3.92 -15.79
C ARG A 145 15.38 2.76 -16.25
N ILE A 146 14.18 2.66 -15.68
CA ILE A 146 13.20 1.64 -16.07
C ILE A 146 12.81 1.83 -17.55
N VAL A 147 13.18 0.87 -18.38
CA VAL A 147 12.88 0.84 -19.81
C VAL A 147 11.48 0.26 -20.03
N ASP A 148 11.19 -0.88 -19.43
CA ASP A 148 9.94 -1.61 -19.66
C ASP A 148 9.45 -2.34 -18.40
N TRP A 149 8.17 -2.69 -18.39
CA TRP A 149 7.59 -3.58 -17.39
C TRP A 149 6.49 -4.40 -18.02
N LYS A 150 6.82 -5.67 -18.30
CA LYS A 150 5.91 -6.64 -18.89
C LYS A 150 4.87 -7.12 -17.87
N GLU A 151 3.67 -7.44 -18.37
CA GLU A 151 2.54 -7.88 -17.55
C GLU A 151 2.76 -9.25 -16.88
N ASP A 152 3.62 -10.08 -17.46
CA ASP A 152 3.99 -11.40 -16.94
C ASP A 152 5.11 -11.35 -15.88
N SER A 153 5.71 -10.18 -15.67
CA SER A 153 6.83 -9.99 -14.74
C SER A 153 6.43 -9.19 -13.51
N ASN A 154 6.83 -9.68 -12.34
CA ASN A 154 6.70 -8.93 -11.08
C ASN A 154 7.72 -7.80 -10.96
N PHE A 155 8.77 -7.80 -11.79
CA PHE A 155 9.85 -6.83 -11.76
C PHE A 155 9.96 -6.08 -13.09
N ALA A 156 10.36 -4.83 -13.01
CA ALA A 156 10.64 -4.02 -14.19
C ALA A 156 11.97 -4.44 -14.84
N THR A 157 12.26 -3.93 -16.03
CA THR A 157 13.56 -4.04 -16.70
C THR A 157 14.12 -2.64 -16.91
N GLY A 158 15.41 -2.44 -16.64
CA GLY A 158 16.06 -1.14 -16.75
C GLY A 158 17.57 -1.20 -16.74
#